data_AF-A0A953Z562-F1
#
_entry.id   AF-A0A953Z562-F1
#
_cell.length_a   1.000
_cell.length_b   1.000
_cell.length_c   1.000
_cell.angle_alpha   90.00
_cell.angle_beta   90.00
_cell.angle_gamma   90.00
#
_symmetry.space_group_name_H-M   'P 1'
#
loop_
_entity.id
_entity.type
_entity.pdbx_description
1 polymer ?
#
loop_
_entity_poly.entity_id
_entity_poly.type
_entity_poly.pdbx_seq_one_letter_code
_entity_poly.pdbx_strand_id
1 'polypeptide(L)'
;DFNDFVLQFQLNGSGGYLVGDGCPTANWETYGVGCPPATPLSVDAAPGSLPRLGEQFLLVPTNVGPGGAAVAALHLGLTESSIELSIIGMPDCYLLSSVEASIPLLLVEGLSFPYNVGSDPGLLGTTFRIQPIALQAGANPLGVVTSNAGRMTFGY
;
A
#
# COMPACT_ATOMS: atom_id res chain seq x y z
N ASP A 1 0.26 -30.87 -3.58
CA ASP A 1 -0.90 -30.15 -3.04
C ASP A 1 -1.26 -30.64 -1.65
N PHE A 2 -0.53 -30.15 -0.64
CA PHE A 2 -1.00 -30.11 0.73
C PHE A 2 -1.27 -28.64 1.01
N ASN A 3 -2.56 -28.27 1.09
CA ASN A 3 -2.96 -26.94 1.52
C ASN A 3 -2.45 -26.75 2.96
N ASP A 4 -1.57 -25.78 3.15
CA ASP A 4 -1.19 -25.30 4.47
C ASP A 4 -2.45 -24.78 5.16
N PHE A 5 -2.96 -25.56 6.10
CA PHE A 5 -4.03 -25.13 6.99
C PHE A 5 -3.39 -24.82 8.33
N VAL A 6 -3.41 -23.54 8.69
CA VAL A 6 -2.93 -23.09 10.00
C VAL A 6 -4.11 -23.13 10.95
N LEU A 7 -4.13 -24.15 11.82
CA LEU A 7 -5.01 -24.16 12.99
C LEU A 7 -4.56 -23.10 13.96
N GLN A 8 -5.41 -22.10 14.23
CA GLN A 8 -5.22 -21.22 15.36
C GLN A 8 -6.19 -21.53 16.48
N PHE A 9 -5.66 -21.35 17.69
CA PHE A 9 -6.32 -21.56 18.94
C PHE A 9 -6.48 -20.19 19.59
N GLN A 10 -7.68 -19.60 19.52
CA GLN A 10 -7.96 -18.31 20.16
C GLN A 10 -8.70 -18.53 21.48
N LEU A 11 -8.17 -18.01 22.60
CA LEU A 11 -8.80 -18.18 23.91
C LEU A 11 -10.21 -17.59 23.92
N ASN A 12 -11.21 -18.40 24.27
CA ASN A 12 -12.62 -18.02 24.22
C ASN A 12 -13.12 -17.25 25.48
N GLY A 13 -12.21 -16.83 26.35
CA GLY A 13 -12.56 -16.17 27.64
C GLY A 13 -13.25 -17.07 28.67
N SER A 14 -13.51 -18.34 28.35
CA SER A 14 -14.22 -19.32 29.20
C SER A 14 -13.38 -20.57 29.49
N GLY A 15 -12.07 -20.52 29.23
CA GLY A 15 -11.15 -21.63 29.47
C GLY A 15 -11.02 -22.65 28.32
N GLY A 16 -11.34 -22.27 27.08
CA GLY A 16 -11.13 -23.08 25.88
C GLY A 16 -10.59 -22.28 24.69
N TYR A 17 -10.51 -22.92 23.53
CA TYR A 17 -10.10 -22.28 22.27
C TYR A 17 -11.21 -22.35 21.23
N LEU A 18 -11.41 -21.25 20.50
CA LEU A 18 -12.11 -21.30 19.23
C LEU A 18 -11.14 -21.87 18.19
N VAL A 19 -11.54 -22.96 17.54
CA VAL A 19 -10.85 -23.52 16.38
C VAL A 19 -11.72 -23.19 15.18
N GLY A 20 -11.23 -22.30 14.31
CA GLY A 20 -11.93 -21.92 13.09
C GLY A 20 -10.95 -21.74 11.93
N ASP A 21 -11.34 -22.20 10.75
CA ASP A 21 -10.63 -22.01 9.46
C ASP A 21 -10.72 -20.55 8.95
N GLY A 22 -10.62 -19.55 9.84
CA GLY A 22 -11.13 -18.20 9.59
C GLY A 22 -10.17 -17.05 9.86
N CYS A 23 -8.85 -17.28 9.94
CA CYS A 23 -7.92 -16.16 10.01
C CYS A 23 -8.02 -15.35 8.71
N PRO A 24 -8.15 -14.01 8.77
CA PRO A 24 -8.07 -13.18 7.57
C PRO A 24 -6.77 -13.48 6.84
N THR A 25 -6.87 -13.90 5.57
CA THR A 25 -5.70 -14.06 4.72
C THR A 25 -5.13 -12.69 4.39
N ALA A 26 -3.81 -12.53 4.48
CA ALA A 26 -3.16 -11.31 4.04
C ALA A 26 -3.45 -11.08 2.55
N ASN A 27 -3.90 -9.89 2.19
CA ASN A 27 -4.30 -9.58 0.80
C ASN A 27 -3.78 -8.22 0.36
N TRP A 28 -3.43 -8.14 -0.92
CA TRP A 28 -3.04 -6.91 -1.61
C TRP A 28 -3.83 -6.77 -2.91
N GLU A 29 -4.38 -5.58 -3.12
CA GLU A 29 -5.09 -5.24 -4.36
C GLU A 29 -4.81 -3.79 -4.73
N THR A 30 -4.39 -3.55 -5.97
CA THR A 30 -4.21 -2.18 -6.49
C THR A 30 -5.52 -1.61 -7.03
N TYR A 31 -5.68 -0.29 -6.94
CA TYR A 31 -6.83 0.42 -7.48
C TYR A 31 -6.47 1.84 -7.91
N GLY A 32 -7.30 2.39 -8.81
CA GLY A 32 -7.06 3.69 -9.43
C GLY A 32 -5.82 3.69 -10.34
N VAL A 33 -5.46 4.88 -10.81
CA VAL A 33 -4.34 5.08 -11.74
C VAL A 33 -3.53 6.27 -11.25
N GLY A 34 -2.20 6.18 -11.37
CA GLY A 34 -1.33 7.31 -11.07
C GLY A 34 -1.40 8.41 -12.14
N CYS A 35 -0.72 9.51 -11.90
CA CYS A 35 -0.54 10.58 -12.87
C CYS A 35 0.95 10.79 -13.20
N PRO A 36 1.29 11.39 -14.35
CA PRO A 36 0.40 11.70 -15.47
C PRO A 36 -0.07 10.42 -16.20
N PRO A 37 -1.21 10.43 -16.90
CA PRO A 37 -1.82 9.21 -17.49
C PRO A 37 -0.97 8.56 -18.59
N ALA A 38 -0.05 9.29 -19.21
CA ALA A 38 0.83 8.75 -20.25
C ALA A 38 1.88 7.76 -19.70
N THR A 39 2.39 8.01 -18.50
CA THR A 39 3.39 7.19 -17.81
C THR A 39 3.11 7.26 -16.31
N PRO A 40 2.01 6.65 -15.85
CA PRO A 40 1.55 6.82 -14.48
C PRO A 40 2.54 6.15 -13.54
N LEU A 41 2.98 6.89 -12.51
CA LEU A 41 3.66 6.27 -11.38
C LEU A 41 2.77 5.14 -10.86
N SER A 42 3.34 3.96 -10.66
CA SER A 42 2.59 2.86 -10.06
C SER A 42 3.39 2.15 -8.99
N VAL A 43 2.66 1.55 -8.05
CA VAL A 43 3.17 0.71 -7.00
C VAL A 43 2.40 -0.61 -7.01
N ASP A 44 3.12 -1.70 -6.81
CA ASP A 44 2.54 -3.03 -6.64
C ASP A 44 3.32 -3.81 -5.58
N ALA A 45 2.78 -4.94 -5.13
CA ALA A 45 3.50 -5.86 -4.27
C ALA A 45 4.66 -6.50 -5.03
N ALA A 46 5.80 -6.70 -4.37
CA ALA A 46 6.84 -7.55 -4.90
C ALA A 46 6.31 -8.98 -5.07
N PRO A 47 6.78 -9.76 -6.07
CA PRO A 47 6.31 -11.12 -6.29
C PRO A 47 6.37 -11.99 -5.02
N GLY A 48 5.23 -12.53 -4.62
CA GLY A 48 5.10 -13.38 -3.42
C GLY A 48 5.07 -12.62 -2.09
N SER A 49 5.12 -11.29 -2.09
CA SER A 49 5.00 -10.49 -0.88
C SER A 49 3.55 -10.19 -0.54
N LEU A 50 3.19 -10.38 0.72
CA LEU A 50 1.86 -10.10 1.28
C LEU A 50 2.00 -9.38 2.61
N PRO A 51 0.98 -8.61 3.01
CA PRO A 51 1.04 -7.83 4.24
C PRO A 51 0.68 -8.65 5.48
N ARG A 52 1.59 -9.57 5.82
CA ARG A 52 1.44 -10.47 6.97
C ARG A 52 1.88 -9.81 8.26
N LEU A 53 1.16 -10.05 9.36
CA LEU A 53 1.51 -9.48 10.66
C LEU A 53 2.92 -9.88 11.10
N GLY A 54 3.70 -8.88 11.52
CA GLY A 54 5.09 -9.07 11.97
C GLY A 54 6.11 -9.32 10.85
N GLU A 55 5.67 -9.36 9.59
CA GLU A 55 6.55 -9.52 8.43
C GLU A 55 6.77 -8.19 7.67
N GLN A 56 7.71 -8.23 6.73
CA GLN A 56 7.92 -7.14 5.78
C GLN A 56 7.04 -7.34 4.55
N PHE A 57 6.21 -6.34 4.28
CA PHE A 57 5.53 -6.23 3.00
C PHE A 57 6.39 -5.40 2.04
N LEU A 58 6.80 -6.00 0.94
CA LEU A 58 7.70 -5.41 -0.04
C LEU A 58 6.87 -4.84 -1.19
N LEU A 59 7.09 -3.56 -1.48
CA LEU A 59 6.41 -2.84 -2.55
C LEU A 59 7.41 -2.44 -3.63
N VAL A 60 7.03 -2.55 -4.90
CA VAL A 60 7.86 -2.23 -6.05
C VAL A 60 7.22 -1.09 -6.82
N PRO A 61 7.91 0.06 -6.96
CA PRO A 61 7.45 1.14 -7.79
C PRO A 61 7.90 0.96 -9.24
N THR A 62 7.09 1.43 -10.17
CA THR A 62 7.38 1.49 -11.61
C THR A 62 7.01 2.87 -12.15
N ASN A 63 7.66 3.30 -13.23
CA ASN A 63 7.50 4.65 -13.80
C ASN A 63 7.81 5.77 -12.79
N VAL A 64 8.92 5.64 -12.04
CA VAL A 64 9.35 6.62 -11.01
C VAL A 64 9.73 7.99 -11.60
N GLY A 65 9.87 8.06 -12.93
CA GLY A 65 10.19 9.28 -13.67
C GLY A 65 11.60 9.24 -14.26
N PRO A 66 12.04 10.35 -14.89
CA PRO A 66 13.36 10.42 -15.52
C PRO A 66 14.49 10.14 -14.52
N GLY A 67 15.35 9.17 -14.84
CA GLY A 67 16.46 8.75 -13.97
C GLY A 67 16.12 7.62 -13.01
N GLY A 68 14.87 7.14 -12.97
CA GLY A 68 14.47 5.96 -12.23
C GLY A 68 14.55 6.11 -10.71
N ALA A 69 14.64 7.32 -10.18
CA ALA A 69 14.64 7.58 -8.74
C ALA A 69 13.95 8.90 -8.41
N ALA A 70 13.17 8.93 -7.33
CA ALA A 70 12.44 10.12 -6.89
C ALA A 70 12.32 10.19 -5.37
N VAL A 71 12.47 11.39 -4.82
CA VAL A 71 12.08 11.69 -3.44
C VAL A 71 10.56 11.59 -3.35
N ALA A 72 10.07 10.83 -2.38
CA ALA A 72 8.66 10.49 -2.28
C ALA A 72 8.18 10.44 -0.83
N ALA A 73 6.87 10.29 -0.68
CA ALA A 73 6.21 9.93 0.55
C ALA A 73 5.23 8.78 0.31
N LEU A 74 5.20 7.80 1.21
CA LEU A 74 4.12 6.83 1.28
C LEU A 74 3.00 7.42 2.12
N HIS A 75 1.86 7.72 1.50
CA HIS A 75 0.66 8.08 2.24
C HIS A 75 -0.03 6.82 2.74
N LEU A 76 -0.44 6.83 4.00
CA LEU A 76 -1.20 5.78 4.65
C LEU A 76 -2.60 6.31 4.97
N GLY A 77 -3.58 5.54 4.51
CA GLY A 77 -5.01 5.81 4.47
C GLY A 77 -5.82 4.78 5.24
N LEU A 78 -6.91 5.17 5.89
CA LEU A 78 -7.95 4.26 6.40
C LEU A 78 -9.13 4.14 5.43
N THR A 79 -9.42 5.18 4.66
CA THR A 79 -10.54 5.21 3.72
C THR A 79 -10.07 5.41 2.29
N GLU A 80 -10.86 4.88 1.36
CA GLU A 80 -10.73 5.22 -0.05
C GLU A 80 -11.33 6.60 -0.31
N SER A 81 -10.68 7.35 -1.17
CA SER A 81 -11.15 8.65 -1.64
C SER A 81 -10.92 8.76 -3.14
N SER A 82 -11.46 9.81 -3.74
CA SER A 82 -11.15 10.17 -5.12
C SER A 82 -11.28 11.67 -5.23
N ILE A 83 -10.24 12.36 -4.77
CA ILE A 83 -10.19 13.83 -4.76
C ILE A 83 -9.30 14.26 -5.91
N GLU A 84 -9.90 14.94 -6.88
CA GLU A 84 -9.16 15.55 -7.99
C GLU A 84 -8.29 16.70 -7.48
N LEU A 85 -7.03 16.75 -7.92
CA LEU A 85 -6.03 17.70 -7.47
C LEU A 85 -5.79 18.85 -8.46
N SER A 86 -6.69 19.04 -9.44
CA SER A 86 -6.59 20.13 -10.41
C SER A 86 -6.62 21.52 -9.76
N ILE A 87 -7.35 21.67 -8.65
CA ILE A 87 -7.43 22.93 -7.88
C ILE A 87 -6.08 23.40 -7.31
N ILE A 88 -5.12 22.49 -7.14
CA ILE A 88 -3.75 22.80 -6.70
C ILE A 88 -2.74 22.75 -7.85
N GLY A 89 -3.20 22.70 -9.10
CA GLY A 89 -2.31 22.65 -10.26
C GLY A 89 -1.77 21.26 -10.58
N MET A 90 -2.46 20.20 -10.15
CA MET A 90 -2.16 18.82 -10.52
C MET A 90 -3.33 18.22 -11.32
N PRO A 91 -3.56 18.68 -12.58
CA PRO A 91 -4.63 18.14 -13.41
C PRO A 91 -4.42 16.63 -13.64
N ASP A 92 -5.52 15.89 -13.73
CA ASP A 92 -5.55 14.43 -13.91
C ASP A 92 -4.86 13.61 -12.81
N CYS A 93 -4.47 14.24 -11.69
CA CYS A 93 -4.00 13.57 -10.48
C CYS A 93 -5.13 13.46 -9.47
N TYR A 94 -5.16 12.32 -8.77
CA TYR A 94 -6.16 12.03 -7.76
C TYR A 94 -5.50 11.57 -6.47
N LEU A 95 -5.99 12.12 -5.35
CA LEU A 95 -5.76 11.51 -4.05
C LEU A 95 -6.80 10.38 -3.89
N LEU A 96 -6.29 9.15 -3.85
CA LEU A 96 -7.08 7.91 -3.90
C LEU A 96 -7.32 7.31 -2.51
N SER A 97 -6.62 7.80 -1.49
CA SER A 97 -6.80 7.41 -0.10
C SER A 97 -6.84 8.61 0.82
N SER A 98 -7.45 8.48 1.99
CA SER A 98 -7.20 9.44 3.06
C SER A 98 -5.73 9.48 3.45
N VAL A 99 -5.34 10.52 4.18
CA VAL A 99 -3.96 10.73 4.63
C VAL A 99 -3.97 10.89 6.14
N GLU A 100 -3.84 9.77 6.86
CA GLU A 100 -3.63 9.78 8.31
C GLU A 100 -2.14 9.86 8.66
N ALA A 101 -1.28 9.27 7.83
CA ALA A 101 0.17 9.34 7.99
C ALA A 101 0.91 9.45 6.66
N SER A 102 2.13 9.97 6.72
CA SER A 102 3.01 10.09 5.55
C SER A 102 4.44 9.77 5.95
N ILE A 103 5.04 8.80 5.26
CA ILE A 103 6.40 8.32 5.55
C ILE A 103 7.30 8.77 4.41
N PRO A 104 8.32 9.61 4.65
CA PRO A 104 9.26 10.00 3.61
C PRO A 104 10.09 8.78 3.17
N LEU A 105 10.31 8.63 1.87
CA LEU A 105 11.12 7.55 1.31
C LEU A 105 11.74 7.97 -0.02
N LEU A 106 12.70 7.16 -0.48
CA LEU A 106 13.25 7.26 -1.82
C LEU A 106 12.69 6.11 -2.66
N LEU A 107 11.96 6.44 -3.73
CA LEU A 107 11.57 5.44 -4.72
C LEU A 107 12.73 5.25 -5.70
N VAL A 108 13.02 4.00 -6.02
CA VAL A 108 13.94 3.62 -7.10
C VAL A 108 13.21 2.59 -7.95
N GLU A 109 13.17 2.81 -9.25
CA GLU A 109 12.42 2.00 -10.20
C GLU A 109 12.85 0.53 -10.16
N GLY A 110 11.87 -0.35 -9.98
CA GLY A 110 12.09 -1.80 -9.88
C GLY A 110 12.74 -2.27 -8.58
N LEU A 111 13.13 -1.36 -7.67
CA LEU A 111 13.69 -1.73 -6.38
C LEU A 111 12.58 -1.78 -5.31
N SER A 112 12.45 -2.93 -4.66
CA SER A 112 11.50 -3.08 -3.57
C SER A 112 11.87 -2.19 -2.37
N PHE A 113 10.88 -1.53 -1.79
CA PHE A 113 11.01 -0.88 -0.48
C PHE A 113 10.15 -1.60 0.57
N PRO A 114 10.65 -1.75 1.81
CA PRO A 114 9.93 -2.48 2.85
C PRO A 114 8.92 -1.59 3.58
N TYR A 115 7.74 -2.15 3.84
CA TYR A 115 6.78 -1.69 4.83
C TYR A 115 6.70 -2.73 5.95
N ASN A 116 7.08 -2.35 7.17
CA ASN A 116 7.01 -3.26 8.32
C ASN A 116 5.57 -3.34 8.81
N VAL A 117 4.95 -4.51 8.69
CA VAL A 117 3.61 -4.75 9.24
C VAL A 117 3.75 -5.02 10.73
N GLY A 118 3.00 -4.27 11.55
CA GLY A 118 2.99 -4.45 13.00
C GLY A 118 2.62 -5.88 13.39
N SER A 119 3.13 -6.36 14.52
CA SER A 119 2.81 -7.69 15.05
C SER A 119 1.62 -7.69 16.02
N ASP A 120 0.94 -6.55 16.18
CA ASP A 120 -0.23 -6.43 17.05
C ASP A 120 -1.40 -7.26 16.49
N PRO A 121 -1.91 -8.27 17.22
CA PRO A 121 -3.06 -9.08 16.78
C PRO A 121 -4.32 -8.26 16.51
N GLY A 122 -4.46 -7.06 17.10
CA GLY A 122 -5.58 -6.15 16.85
C GLY A 122 -5.64 -5.62 15.41
N LEU A 123 -4.57 -5.82 14.64
CA LEU A 123 -4.50 -5.46 13.22
C LEU A 123 -5.08 -6.54 12.29
N LEU A 124 -5.38 -7.75 12.78
CA LEU A 124 -5.91 -8.82 11.93
C LEU A 124 -7.20 -8.41 11.22
N GLY A 125 -7.21 -8.58 9.89
CA GLY A 125 -8.34 -8.25 9.03
C GLY A 125 -8.54 -6.75 8.81
N THR A 126 -7.71 -5.89 9.40
CA THR A 126 -7.76 -4.45 9.11
C THR A 126 -7.18 -4.17 7.73
N THR A 127 -7.76 -3.21 7.02
CA THR A 127 -7.30 -2.81 5.69
C THR A 127 -6.80 -1.38 5.75
N PHE A 128 -5.53 -1.19 5.42
CA PHE A 128 -4.94 0.11 5.16
C PHE A 128 -4.91 0.38 3.66
N ARG A 129 -4.90 1.66 3.30
CA ARG A 129 -4.70 2.14 1.94
C ARG A 129 -3.33 2.76 1.88
N ILE A 130 -2.61 2.54 0.80
CA ILE A 130 -1.36 3.23 0.56
C ILE A 130 -1.35 3.88 -0.80
N GLN A 131 -0.75 5.06 -0.88
CA GLN A 131 -0.53 5.76 -2.13
C GLN A 131 0.82 6.51 -2.06
N PRO A 132 1.85 6.02 -2.76
CA PRO A 132 3.04 6.81 -3.01
C PRO A 132 2.75 8.13 -3.74
N ILE A 133 3.42 9.19 -3.30
CA ILE A 133 3.47 10.49 -3.96
C ILE A 133 4.94 10.85 -4.14
N ALA A 134 5.34 11.23 -5.35
CA ALA A 134 6.73 11.47 -5.70
C ALA A 134 6.95 12.86 -6.28
N LEU A 135 8.14 13.43 -6.04
CA LEU A 135 8.59 14.65 -6.69
C LEU A 135 9.13 14.30 -8.09
N GLN A 136 8.43 14.76 -9.12
CA GLN A 136 8.79 14.58 -10.52
C GLN A 136 8.73 15.93 -11.24
N ALA A 137 9.89 16.58 -11.37
CA ALA A 137 10.01 17.88 -12.01
C ALA A 137 9.45 17.85 -13.44
N GLY A 138 8.62 18.83 -13.77
CA GLY A 138 8.00 18.97 -15.10
C GLY A 138 6.75 18.11 -15.34
N ALA A 139 6.32 17.27 -14.39
CA ALA A 139 5.08 16.51 -14.53
C ALA A 139 3.83 17.41 -14.52
N ASN A 140 3.83 18.45 -13.68
CA ASN A 140 2.84 19.51 -13.58
C ASN A 140 3.47 20.74 -12.88
N PRO A 141 2.76 21.89 -12.75
CA PRO A 141 3.30 23.08 -12.08
C PRO A 141 3.85 22.86 -10.66
N LEU A 142 3.37 21.87 -9.91
CA LEU A 142 3.90 21.53 -8.59
C LEU A 142 5.10 20.60 -8.63
N GLY A 143 5.33 19.90 -9.75
CA GLY A 143 6.38 18.88 -9.86
C GLY A 143 6.12 17.68 -8.95
N VAL A 144 4.86 17.34 -8.71
CA VAL A 144 4.43 16.23 -7.83
C VAL A 144 3.56 15.27 -8.64
N VAL A 145 3.74 13.98 -8.46
CA VAL A 145 2.88 12.95 -9.06
C VAL A 145 2.35 12.01 -7.99
N THR A 146 1.14 11.51 -8.19
CA THR A 146 0.50 10.49 -7.34
C THR A 146 0.54 9.16 -8.06
N SER A 147 0.77 8.06 -7.36
CA SER A 147 0.65 6.72 -7.94
C SER A 147 -0.80 6.23 -7.98
N ASN A 148 -1.04 5.03 -8.54
CA ASN A 148 -2.19 4.22 -8.13
C ASN A 148 -2.13 3.97 -6.60
N ALA A 149 -3.24 3.56 -6.00
CA ALA A 149 -3.27 3.17 -4.61
C ALA A 149 -3.35 1.65 -4.47
N GLY A 150 -3.15 1.14 -3.26
CA GLY A 150 -3.45 -0.25 -2.97
C GLY A 150 -4.06 -0.48 -1.59
N ARG A 151 -4.89 -1.51 -1.52
CA ARG A 151 -5.54 -2.02 -0.32
C ARG A 151 -4.67 -3.11 0.26
N MET A 152 -4.26 -2.91 1.50
CA MET A 152 -3.40 -3.80 2.24
C MET A 152 -4.19 -4.35 3.42
N THR A 153 -4.75 -5.56 3.28
CA THR A 153 -5.48 -6.24 4.36
C THR A 153 -4.53 -7.14 5.12
N PHE A 154 -4.38 -6.88 6.42
CA PHE A 154 -3.46 -7.63 7.27
C PHE A 154 -3.99 -9.00 7.64
N GLY A 155 -3.10 -9.99 7.60
CA GLY A 155 -3.43 -11.38 7.87
C GLY A 155 -2.19 -12.24 8.14
N TYR A 156 -2.34 -13.54 7.92
CA TYR A 156 -1.23 -14.52 7.89
C TYR A 156 -1.05 -15.08 6.48
#